data_AF-A0AAD6GFN5-F1
#
_entry.id   AF-A0AAD6GFN5-F1
#
_cell.length_a   1.000
_cell.length_b   1.000
_cell.length_c   1.000
_cell.angle_alpha   90.00
_cell.angle_beta   90.00
_cell.angle_gamma   90.00
#
_symmetry.space_group_name_H-M   'P 1'
#
loop_
_entity.id
_entity.type
_entity.pdbx_description
1 polymer ?
#
loop_
_entity_poly.entity_id
_entity_poly.type
_entity_poly.pdbx_seq_one_letter_code
_entity_poly.pdbx_strand_id
1 'polypeptide(L)'
;MASSTQRDTFGLTGGETRLLLLSTVFVNDDGKVDFERIAKKTHVEPASAKTVYGKTKKKLLKNLGDDALPPTKRKSQSEADAEPNFEALVPADDSE
;
A
#
# COMPACT_ATOMS: atom_id res chain seq x y z
N MET A 1 -27.02 -27.81 1.40
CA MET A 1 -26.45 -26.69 2.16
C MET A 1 -25.28 -26.14 1.36
N ALA A 2 -25.48 -25.04 0.62
CA ALA A 2 -24.40 -24.40 -0.11
C ALA A 2 -23.54 -23.61 0.91
N SER A 3 -22.35 -24.11 1.18
CA SER A 3 -21.36 -23.43 2.02
C SER A 3 -21.07 -22.07 1.40
N SER A 4 -21.26 -21.01 2.20
CA SER A 4 -20.91 -19.62 1.87
C SER A 4 -19.50 -19.60 1.28
N THR A 5 -19.40 -19.50 -0.06
CA THR A 5 -18.13 -19.45 -0.75
C THR A 5 -17.53 -18.08 -0.47
N GLN A 6 -16.74 -18.01 0.60
CA GLN A 6 -15.80 -16.93 0.81
C GLN A 6 -14.95 -16.90 -0.45
N ARG A 7 -15.15 -15.89 -1.30
CA ARG A 7 -14.39 -15.71 -2.52
C ARG A 7 -12.97 -15.35 -2.11
N ASP A 8 -12.13 -16.35 -1.95
CA ASP A 8 -10.70 -16.17 -1.76
C ASP A 8 -10.16 -15.42 -2.96
N THR A 9 -9.79 -14.16 -2.77
CA THR A 9 -9.15 -13.32 -3.79
C THR A 9 -7.92 -14.06 -4.30
N PHE A 10 -7.98 -14.55 -5.54
CA PHE A 10 -6.90 -15.31 -6.18
C PHE A 10 -6.38 -16.48 -5.32
N GLY A 11 -7.25 -17.18 -4.57
CA GLY A 11 -6.86 -18.31 -3.73
C GLY A 11 -5.97 -17.95 -2.54
N LEU A 12 -5.94 -16.67 -2.15
CA LEU A 12 -5.25 -16.19 -0.95
C LEU A 12 -6.18 -16.22 0.25
N THR A 13 -5.63 -16.51 1.43
CA THR A 13 -6.40 -16.38 2.68
C THR A 13 -6.66 -14.91 3.01
N GLY A 14 -7.62 -14.65 3.92
CA GLY A 14 -7.88 -13.29 4.41
C GLY A 14 -6.64 -12.63 5.05
N GLY A 15 -5.84 -13.40 5.79
CA GLY A 15 -4.59 -12.90 6.40
C GLY A 15 -3.53 -12.54 5.36
N GLU A 16 -3.36 -13.39 4.34
CA GLU A 16 -2.47 -13.15 3.21
C GLU A 16 -2.86 -11.89 2.42
N THR A 17 -4.15 -11.73 2.13
CA THR A 17 -4.69 -10.58 1.41
C THR A 17 -4.51 -9.30 2.23
N ARG A 18 -4.81 -9.34 3.53
CA ARG A 18 -4.59 -8.21 4.45
C ARG A 18 -3.13 -7.80 4.50
N LEU A 19 -2.20 -8.75 4.56
CA LEU A 19 -0.77 -8.47 4.58
C LEU A 19 -0.29 -7.80 3.28
N LEU A 20 -0.75 -8.26 2.12
CA LEU A 20 -0.48 -7.61 0.84
C LEU A 20 -0.99 -6.16 0.84
N LEU A 21 -2.22 -5.92 1.30
CA LEU A 21 -2.76 -4.57 1.36
C LEU A 21 -1.93 -3.67 2.27
N LEU A 22 -1.63 -4.14 3.49
CA LEU A 22 -0.80 -3.39 4.44
C LEU A 22 0.59 -3.07 3.87
N SER A 23 1.16 -3.96 3.05
CA SER A 23 2.46 -3.72 2.40
C SER A 23 2.45 -2.58 1.38
N THR A 24 1.28 -2.21 0.85
CA THR A 24 1.14 -1.05 -0.06
C THR A 24 0.99 0.28 0.69
N VAL A 25 0.54 0.23 1.94
CA VAL A 25 0.29 1.41 2.78
C VAL A 25 1.51 1.73 3.65
N PHE A 26 2.13 0.71 4.24
CA PHE A 26 3.29 0.85 5.11
C PHE A 26 4.57 0.67 4.31
N VAL A 27 5.01 1.77 3.72
CA VAL A 27 6.23 1.86 2.91
C VAL A 27 7.16 2.88 3.58
N ASN A 28 8.45 2.55 3.65
CA ASN A 28 9.50 3.45 4.11
C ASN A 28 9.78 4.55 3.09
N ASP A 29 10.55 5.55 3.48
CA ASP A 29 10.97 6.66 2.61
C ASP A 29 11.74 6.16 1.37
N ASP A 30 12.43 5.01 1.51
CA ASP A 30 13.11 4.29 0.42
C ASP A 30 12.16 3.59 -0.59
N GLY A 31 10.84 3.68 -0.40
CA GLY A 31 9.86 2.98 -1.23
C GLY A 31 9.78 1.46 -1.00
N LYS A 32 10.38 0.95 0.08
CA LYS A 32 10.34 -0.48 0.47
C LYS A 32 9.29 -0.72 1.55
N VAL A 33 8.69 -1.91 1.55
CA VAL A 33 7.72 -2.31 2.58
C VAL A 33 8.33 -2.24 3.98
N ASP A 34 7.64 -1.57 4.91
CA ASP A 34 8.02 -1.47 6.31
C ASP A 34 7.36 -2.60 7.12
N PHE A 35 8.06 -3.72 7.25
CA PHE A 35 7.59 -4.86 8.03
C PHE A 35 7.56 -4.62 9.54
N GLU A 36 8.31 -3.63 10.07
CA GLU A 36 8.28 -3.31 11.49
C GLU A 36 7.00 -2.55 11.86
N ARG A 37 6.59 -1.57 11.04
CA ARG A 37 5.30 -0.89 11.23
C ARG A 37 4.13 -1.86 11.07
N ILE A 38 4.18 -2.75 10.09
CA ILE A 38 3.16 -3.79 9.90
C ILE A 38 3.10 -4.70 11.13
N ALA A 39 4.25 -5.21 11.60
CA ALA A 39 4.35 -6.05 12.78
C ALA A 39 3.71 -5.40 14.02
N LYS A 40 4.00 -4.12 14.27
CA LYS A 40 3.40 -3.36 15.38
C LYS A 40 1.87 -3.25 15.27
N LYS A 41 1.32 -3.17 14.07
CA LYS A 41 -0.14 -3.08 13.83
C LYS A 41 -0.84 -4.43 13.84
N THR A 42 -0.15 -5.52 13.55
CA THR A 42 -0.74 -6.85 13.46
C THR A 42 -0.37 -7.77 14.61
N HIS A 43 0.51 -7.33 15.52
CA HIS A 43 1.07 -8.14 16.61
C HIS A 43 1.75 -9.44 16.12
N VAL A 44 2.33 -9.38 14.91
CA VAL A 44 3.07 -10.50 14.31
C VAL A 44 4.53 -10.12 14.24
N GLU A 45 5.45 -11.08 14.38
CA GLU A 45 6.87 -10.80 14.24
C GLU A 45 7.23 -10.28 12.84
N PRO A 46 8.13 -9.27 12.71
CA PRO A 46 8.54 -8.73 11.42
C PRO A 46 9.09 -9.78 10.45
N ALA A 47 9.88 -10.74 10.95
CA ALA A 47 10.46 -11.82 10.14
C ALA A 47 9.39 -12.76 9.57
N SER A 48 8.37 -13.06 10.37
CA SER A 48 7.20 -13.84 9.96
C SER A 48 6.39 -13.09 8.91
N ALA A 49 6.11 -11.80 9.13
CA ALA A 49 5.40 -10.95 8.15
C ALA A 49 6.14 -10.90 6.80
N LYS A 50 7.47 -10.72 6.82
CA LYS A 50 8.30 -10.72 5.61
C LYS A 50 8.24 -12.05 4.85
N THR A 51 8.30 -13.17 5.59
CA THR A 51 8.26 -14.52 5.01
C THR A 51 6.91 -14.81 4.37
N VAL A 52 5.82 -14.51 5.09
CA VAL A 52 4.45 -14.70 4.59
C VAL A 52 4.22 -13.82 3.37
N TYR A 53 4.59 -12.54 3.42
CA TYR A 53 4.48 -11.64 2.27
C TYR A 53 5.18 -12.19 1.02
N GLY A 54 6.41 -12.69 1.15
CA GLY A 54 7.14 -13.28 0.03
C GLY A 54 6.44 -14.49 -0.58
N LYS A 55 5.89 -15.39 0.25
CA LYS A 55 5.11 -16.55 -0.19
C LYS A 55 3.80 -16.13 -0.87
N THR A 56 3.07 -15.22 -0.24
CA THR A 56 1.80 -14.69 -0.74
C THR A 56 1.97 -13.98 -2.07
N LYS A 57 3.02 -13.15 -2.24
CA LYS A 57 3.31 -12.47 -3.51
C LYS A 57 3.57 -13.48 -4.64
N LYS A 58 4.36 -14.53 -4.37
CA LYS A 58 4.60 -15.61 -5.35
C LYS A 58 3.32 -16.35 -5.71
N LYS A 59 2.48 -16.63 -4.72
CA LYS A 59 1.18 -17.30 -4.89
C LYS A 59 0.24 -16.45 -5.74
N LEU A 60 0.14 -15.15 -5.46
CA LEU A 60 -0.65 -14.21 -6.24
C LEU A 60 -0.20 -14.15 -7.70
N LEU A 61 1.10 -14.00 -7.96
CA LEU A 61 1.65 -13.96 -9.32
C LEU A 61 1.40 -15.27 -10.08
N LYS A 62 1.54 -16.42 -9.41
CA LYS A 62 1.23 -17.72 -10.01
C LYS A 62 -0.24 -17.83 -10.40
N ASN A 63 -1.14 -17.29 -9.57
CA ASN A 63 -2.58 -17.40 -9.77
C ASN A 63 -3.13 -16.34 -10.75
N LEU A 64 -2.42 -15.21 -10.93
CA LEU A 64 -2.74 -14.22 -11.96
C LEU A 64 -2.35 -14.73 -13.36
N GLY A 65 -1.29 -15.53 -13.49
CA GLY A 65 -0.87 -16.07 -14.79
C GLY A 65 -0.70 -14.96 -15.84
N ASP A 66 -1.39 -15.11 -16.97
CA ASP A 66 -1.37 -14.16 -18.10
C ASP A 66 -2.21 -12.90 -17.84
N ASP A 67 -3.06 -12.88 -16.81
CA ASP A 67 -3.84 -11.69 -16.39
C ASP A 67 -3.01 -10.72 -15.52
N ALA A 68 -1.72 -11.00 -15.32
CA ALA A 68 -0.84 -10.11 -14.60
C ALA A 68 -0.70 -8.76 -15.34
N LEU A 69 -1.02 -7.67 -14.65
CA LEU A 69 -0.82 -6.32 -15.19
C LEU A 69 0.68 -6.12 -15.53
N PRO A 70 0.99 -5.52 -16.69
CA PRO A 70 2.37 -5.23 -17.05
C PRO A 70 2.99 -4.28 -16.01
N PRO A 71 4.32 -4.36 -15.77
CA PRO A 71 4.98 -3.48 -14.82
C PRO A 71 4.73 -2.01 -15.19
N THR A 72 3.96 -1.30 -14.37
CA THR A 72 3.73 0.12 -14.56
C THR A 72 5.04 0.86 -14.35
N LYS A 73 5.60 1.44 -15.42
CA LYS A 73 6.77 2.31 -15.30
C LYS A 73 6.39 3.45 -14.35
N ARG A 74 7.04 3.52 -13.18
CA ARG A 74 6.95 4.66 -12.27
C ARG A 74 7.52 5.85 -13.03
N LYS A 75 6.67 6.72 -13.59
CA LYS A 75 7.12 8.02 -14.07
C LYS A 75 7.67 8.73 -12.84
N SER A 76 8.96 9.03 -12.84
CA SER A 76 9.57 9.92 -11.87
C SER A 76 8.73 11.18 -11.84
N GLN A 77 8.04 11.42 -10.73
CA GLN A 77 7.32 12.66 -10.52
C GLN A 77 8.41 13.69 -10.27
N SER A 78 8.89 14.34 -11.32
CA SER A 78 9.69 15.55 -11.19
C SER A 78 8.85 16.56 -10.42
N GLU A 79 9.43 17.12 -9.37
CA GLU A 79 8.90 18.21 -8.56
C GLU A 79 8.28 19.27 -9.48
N ALA A 80 6.94 19.37 -9.45
CA ALA A 80 6.26 20.61 -9.77
C ALA A 80 5.98 21.27 -8.43
N ASP A 81 7.04 21.93 -7.96
CA ASP A 81 6.98 22.99 -6.98
C ASP A 81 5.86 23.97 -7.35
N ALA A 82 4.84 24.01 -6.51
CA ALA A 82 3.80 25.01 -6.53
C ALA A 82 3.32 25.13 -5.09
N GLU A 83 4.15 25.75 -4.26
CA GLU A 83 3.68 26.30 -3.00
C GLU A 83 2.42 27.14 -3.27
N PRO A 84 1.31 26.94 -2.53
CA PRO A 84 0.22 27.88 -2.57
C PRO A 84 0.73 29.20 -1.96
N ASN A 85 0.92 30.20 -2.82
CA ASN A 85 1.16 31.58 -2.39
C ASN A 85 -0.06 32.08 -1.59
N PHE A 86 0.02 32.03 -0.26
CA PHE A 86 -1.02 32.53 0.66
C PHE A 86 -0.94 34.04 0.90
N GLU A 87 -0.17 34.79 0.11
CA GLU A 87 0.10 36.21 0.32
C GLU A 87 -0.91 37.15 -0.36
N ALA A 88 -2.20 36.79 -0.37
CA ALA A 88 -3.25 37.62 -0.99
C ALA A 88 -4.58 37.67 -0.22
N LEU A 89 -4.60 37.48 1.10
CA LEU A 89 -5.82 37.69 1.88
C LEU A 89 -5.57 38.37 3.24
N VAL A 90 -4.87 39.51 3.21
CA VAL A 90 -4.99 40.52 4.26
C VAL A 90 -5.61 41.77 3.64
N PRO A 91 -6.93 41.98 3.77
CA PRO A 91 -7.43 43.34 3.77
C PRO A 91 -7.02 43.98 5.10
N ALA A 92 -5.98 44.81 5.05
CA ALA A 92 -5.78 45.83 6.06
C ALA A 92 -6.84 46.91 5.78
N ASP A 93 -7.87 46.96 6.62
CA ASP A 93 -8.73 48.14 6.70
C ASP A 93 -9.12 48.33 8.17
N ASP A 94 -8.20 48.99 8.89
CA ASP A 94 -8.53 49.83 10.03
C ASP A 94 -9.31 51.04 9.49
N SER A 95 -10.61 51.07 9.73
CA SER A 95 -11.43 52.27 9.60
C SER A 95 -11.74 52.78 11.01
N GLU A 96 -11.32 54.02 11.28
CA GLU A 96 -11.49 54.80 12.52
C GLU A 96 -12.94 54.96 13.00
#